data_AF-A0A4U9D9Q4-F1
#
_entry.id   AF-A0A4U9D9Q4-F1
#
_cell.length_a   1.000
_cell.length_b   1.000
_cell.length_c   1.000
_cell.angle_alpha   90.00
_cell.angle_beta   90.00
_cell.angle_gamma   90.00
#
_symmetry.space_group_name_H-M   'P 1'
#
loop_
_entity.id
_entity.type
_entity.pdbx_description
1 polymer ?
#
loop_
_entity_poly.entity_id
_entity_poly.type
_entity_poly.pdbx_seq_one_letter_code
_entity_poly.pdbx_strand_id
1 'polypeptide(L)' 'MIPDGAVIMSGADLMGTRAFGVILDPAFNYGPLAYAPKSWVKEDPAQRLILMQSSPLVIPSRVNASLCATVV' A
#
# COMPACT_ATOMS: atom_id res chain seq x y z
N MET A 1 3.83 10.64 6.76
CA MET A 1 3.79 11.95 7.43
C MET A 1 3.99 11.71 8.91
N ILE A 2 4.90 12.42 9.55
CA ILE A 2 5.16 12.37 11.00
C ILE A 2 4.59 13.67 11.58
N PRO A 3 3.75 13.64 12.63
CA PRO A 3 3.16 14.85 13.20
C PRO A 3 4.22 15.71 13.90
N ASP A 4 3.96 17.02 13.99
CA ASP A 4 4.84 17.96 14.68
C ASP A 4 5.01 17.59 16.17
N GLY A 5 6.22 17.80 16.69
CA GLY A 5 6.58 17.42 18.05
C GLY A 5 6.67 15.90 18.28
N ALA A 6 6.57 15.05 17.24
CA ALA A 6 6.77 13.61 17.40
C ALA A 6 8.20 13.17 17.01
N VAL A 7 8.82 12.40 17.90
CA VAL A 7 10.09 11.71 17.66
C VAL A 7 9.80 10.21 17.57
N ILE A 8 10.16 9.60 16.45
CA ILE A 8 9.99 8.15 16.22
C ILE A 8 11.34 7.46 16.35
N MET A 9 11.37 6.36 17.10
CA MET A 9 12.49 5.43 17.14
C MET A 9 12.03 4.07 16.62
N SER A 10 12.75 3.53 15.64
CA SER A 10 12.49 2.21 15.04
C SER A 10 13.80 1.63 14.52
N GLY A 11 13.87 0.31 14.38
CA GLY A 11 15.04 -0.39 13.87
C GLY A 11 14.69 -1.62 13.02
N ALA A 12 15.71 -2.37 12.61
CA ALA A 12 15.54 -3.59 11.81
C ALA A 12 14.66 -4.65 12.51
N ASP A 13 14.67 -4.66 13.84
CA ASP A 13 13.88 -5.57 14.68
C ASP A 13 12.36 -5.37 14.59
N LEU A 14 11.89 -4.28 13.97
CA LEU A 14 10.46 -4.09 13.68
C LEU A 14 9.92 -5.17 12.72
N MET A 15 10.80 -5.74 11.87
CA MET A 15 10.50 -6.82 10.93
C MET A 15 9.23 -6.54 10.10
N GLY A 16 9.14 -5.34 9.51
CA GLY A 16 7.99 -4.93 8.72
C GLY A 16 7.84 -5.76 7.44
N THR A 17 6.64 -6.29 7.20
CA THR A 17 6.29 -6.98 5.96
C THR A 17 5.29 -6.14 5.17
N ARG A 18 5.52 -5.97 3.86
CA ARG A 18 4.51 -5.40 2.96
C ARG A 18 3.73 -6.54 2.31
N ALA A 19 2.50 -6.74 2.76
CA ALA A 19 1.58 -7.71 2.18
C ALA A 19 0.74 -7.05 1.08
N PHE A 20 0.28 -7.86 0.13
CA PHE A 20 -0.63 -7.44 -0.92
C PHE A 20 -1.84 -8.36 -0.95
N GLY A 21 -3.02 -7.77 -0.79
CA GLY A 21 -4.29 -8.47 -0.90
C GLY A 21 -4.64 -8.79 -2.36
N VAL A 22 -5.68 -9.59 -2.53
CA VAL A 22 -6.23 -9.94 -3.84
C VAL A 22 -6.73 -8.70 -4.59
N ILE A 23 -6.48 -8.66 -5.90
CA ILE A 23 -7.09 -7.69 -6.80
C ILE A 23 -8.45 -8.22 -7.25
N LEU A 24 -9.53 -7.53 -6.90
CA LEU A 24 -10.90 -7.89 -7.27
C LEU A 24 -11.25 -7.47 -8.71
N ASP A 25 -10.42 -7.88 -9.66
CA ASP A 25 -10.64 -7.66 -11.09
C ASP A 25 -10.29 -8.97 -11.85
N PRO A 26 -11.24 -9.55 -12.60
CA PRO A 26 -11.02 -10.77 -13.36
C PRO A 26 -9.84 -10.70 -14.33
N ALA A 27 -9.49 -9.50 -14.83
CA ALA A 27 -8.36 -9.31 -15.75
C ALA A 27 -7.00 -9.71 -15.13
N PHE A 28 -6.94 -9.79 -13.80
CA PHE A 28 -5.75 -10.21 -13.04
C PHE A 28 -5.95 -11.56 -12.34
N ASN A 29 -6.95 -12.34 -12.75
CA ASN A 29 -7.23 -13.69 -12.25
C ASN A 29 -7.37 -13.77 -10.72
N TYR A 30 -7.83 -12.68 -10.09
CA TYR A 30 -7.93 -12.57 -8.63
C TYR A 30 -6.60 -12.90 -7.92
N GLY A 31 -5.48 -12.45 -8.49
CA GLY A 31 -4.15 -12.60 -7.90
C GLY A 31 -3.79 -11.49 -6.91
N PRO A 32 -2.90 -11.76 -5.93
CA PRO A 32 -2.33 -10.75 -5.03
C PRO A 32 -1.15 -10.04 -5.69
N LEU A 33 -1.43 -9.08 -6.56
CA LEU A 33 -0.41 -8.33 -7.29
C LEU A 33 0.00 -7.07 -6.53
N ALA A 34 1.30 -6.75 -6.56
CA ALA A 34 1.81 -5.49 -6.02
C ALA A 34 1.24 -4.29 -6.78
N TYR A 35 1.17 -4.41 -8.11
CA TYR A 35 0.61 -3.44 -9.03
C TYR A 35 -0.09 -4.22 -10.17
N ALA A 36 -1.37 -3.90 -10.41
CA ALA A 36 -2.20 -4.47 -11.46
C ALA A 36 -2.65 -3.40 -12.48
N PRO A 37 -1.83 -3.11 -13.51
CA PRO A 37 -2.08 -2.01 -14.44
C PRO A 37 -3.08 -2.43 -15.52
N LYS A 38 -4.14 -1.65 -15.70
CA LYS A 38 -5.19 -1.90 -16.68
C LYS A 38 -5.38 -0.68 -17.56
N SER A 39 -5.57 -0.91 -18.85
CA SER A 39 -5.90 0.18 -19.77
C SER A 39 -6.89 -0.26 -20.82
N TRP A 40 -7.91 0.56 -21.08
CA TRP A 40 -8.98 0.26 -22.02
C TRP A 40 -9.49 1.53 -22.67
N VAL A 41 -10.09 1.40 -23.85
CA VAL A 41 -10.80 2.50 -24.49
C VAL A 41 -12.27 2.41 -24.08
N LYS A 42 -12.85 3.52 -23.64
CA LYS A 42 -14.29 3.67 -23.45
C LYS A 42 -14.82 4.48 -24.62
N GLU A 43 -15.76 3.91 -25.36
CA GLU A 43 -16.39 4.59 -26.49
C GLU A 43 -17.49 5.56 -26.00
N ASP A 44 -17.83 6.52 -26.86
CA ASP A 44 -18.91 7.51 -26.69
C ASP A 44 -18.73 8.53 -25.54
N PRO A 45 -17.83 9.54 -25.68
CA PRO A 45 -16.79 9.70 -26.72
C PRO A 45 -15.55 8.85 -26.41
N ALA A 46 -14.78 8.51 -27.45
CA ALA A 46 -13.59 7.67 -27.31
C ALA A 46 -12.55 8.28 -26.34
N GLN A 47 -12.32 7.60 -25.21
CA GLN A 47 -11.34 7.98 -24.20
C GLN A 47 -10.49 6.78 -23.79
N ARG A 48 -9.17 6.98 -23.69
CA ARG A 48 -8.25 5.98 -23.14
C ARG A 48 -8.18 6.14 -21.62
N LEU A 49 -8.62 5.12 -20.89
CA LEU A 49 -8.52 5.05 -19.44
C LEU A 49 -7.34 4.19 -19.05
N ILE A 50 -6.64 4.62 -18.00
CA ILE A 50 -5.55 3.89 -17.36
C ILE A 50 -5.90 3.80 -15.88
N LEU A 51 -5.89 2.59 -15.34
CA LEU A 51 -6.17 2.32 -13.94
C LEU A 51 -5.01 1.53 -13.35
N MET A 52 -4.53 1.97 -12.20
CA MET A 52 -3.54 1.26 -11.42
C MET A 52 -4.21 0.70 -10.16
N GLN A 53 -4.42 -0.61 -10.11
CA GLN A 53 -4.96 -1.26 -8.91
C GLN A 53 -3.84 -1.80 -8.02
N SER A 54 -4.00 -1.66 -6.71
CA SER A 54 -3.14 -2.26 -5.69
C SER A 54 -3.93 -2.39 -4.39
N SER A 55 -3.62 -3.40 -3.58
CA SER A 55 -4.21 -3.61 -2.24
C SER A 55 -3.11 -3.81 -1.20
N PRO A 56 -2.29 -2.80 -0.90
CA PRO A 56 -1.15 -2.95 0.00
C PRO A 56 -1.56 -2.84 1.48
N LEU A 57 -0.94 -3.66 2.32
CA LEU A 57 -0.99 -3.54 3.78
C LEU A 57 0.44 -3.63 4.35
N VAL A 58 0.83 -2.66 5.17
CA VAL A 58 2.11 -2.69 5.89
C VAL A 58 1.86 -3.31 7.26
N ILE A 59 2.54 -4.41 7.55
CA ILE A 59 2.39 -5.20 8.77
C ILE A 59 3.69 -5.13 9.57
N PRO A 60 3.74 -4.37 10.68
CA PRO A 60 4.85 -4.44 11.63
C PRO A 60 4.77 -5.77 12.40
N SER A 61 5.66 -6.73 12.11
CA SER A 61 5.61 -8.04 12.76
C SER A 61 5.93 -7.98 14.26
N ARG A 62 6.72 -6.98 14.69
CA ARG A 62 7.06 -6.74 16.10
C ARG A 62 6.76 -5.29 16.49
N VAL A 63 5.48 -4.97 16.70
CA VAL A 63 5.03 -3.59 17.02
C VAL A 63 5.78 -2.94 18.19
N ASN A 64 6.17 -3.71 19.21
CA ASN A 64 6.88 -3.21 20.39
C ASN A 64 8.35 -2.86 20.14
N ALA A 65 8.91 -3.18 18.97
CA ALA A 65 10.26 -2.75 18.56
C ALA A 65 10.27 -1.34 17.94
N SER A 66 9.29 -0.52 18.29
CA SER A 66 9.16 0.87 17.87
C SER A 66 8.66 1.73 19.04
N LEU A 67 8.99 3.02 19.00
CA LEU A 67 8.58 4.04 19.97
C LEU A 67 8.18 5.30 19.21
N CYS A 68 7.14 5.98 19.70
CA CYS A 68 6.82 7.35 19.34
C CYS A 68 6.73 8.18 20.63
N ALA A 69 7.51 9.25 20.74
CA ALA A 69 7.50 10.17 21.86
C ALA A 69 7.07 11.56 21.39
N THR A 70 6.19 12.23 22.16
CA THR A 70 5.82 13.62 21.91
C THR A 70 6.68 14.54 22.75
N VAL A 71 7.38 15.46 22.10
CA VAL A 71 8.16 16.55 22.71
C VAL A 71 7.39 17.85 22.52
N VAL A 72 6.75 18.26 23.61
CA VAL A 72 6.14 19.59 23.80
C VAL A 72 7.11 20.52 24.49
#